data_AF-A0A0C2WEQ6-F1
#
_entry.id   AF-A0A0C2WEQ6-F1
#
_cell.length_a   1.000
_cell.length_b   1.000
_cell.length_c   1.000
_cell.angle_alpha   90.00
_cell.angle_beta   90.00
_cell.angle_gamma   90.00
#
_symmetry.space_group_name_H-M   'P 1'
#
loop_
_entity.id
_entity.type
_entity.pdbx_description
1 polymer ?
#
loop_
_entity_poly.entity_id
_entity_poly.type
_entity_poly.pdbx_seq_one_letter_code
_entity_poly.pdbx_strand_id
1 'polypeptide(L)'
;MRQRKQTDEDVKFRKALENMRYKDCTPADIAFLRTRISSSIPGRSCILDDEFRDVPIITALNIHKDAINTIGCQRFSTETSQKLTHFFSEDSIHCKSEYVPTLTDSIQSLLWNAPHSSSADNLPGKLSLCLGMPVMIRNNGATELCITKGQEATVYGWQTDKGSRGQLMLETLFISKLWKCWTILPGRATLVGPFPSQAARKACHLPVLC
;
A
#
# COMPACT_ATOMS: atom_id res chain seq x y z
N MET A 1 -0.17 11.06 -12.74
CA MET A 1 -0.46 10.42 -14.04
C MET A 1 -0.66 11.50 -15.08
N ARG A 2 0.24 11.62 -16.07
CA ARG A 2 0.05 12.50 -17.23
C ARG A 2 0.05 11.60 -18.47
N GLN A 3 -1.04 11.63 -19.24
CA GLN A 3 -1.17 10.87 -20.48
C GLN A 3 -0.12 11.42 -21.47
N ARG A 4 0.80 10.56 -21.92
CA ARG A 4 1.93 10.98 -22.78
C ARG A 4 1.60 10.96 -24.26
N LYS A 5 0.66 10.11 -24.67
CA LYS A 5 0.11 9.96 -26.01
C LYS A 5 -1.37 9.64 -25.90
N GLN A 6 -2.17 10.13 -26.83
CA GLN A 6 -3.61 9.90 -26.87
C GLN A 6 -3.91 9.07 -28.12
N THR A 7 -4.19 7.79 -27.92
CA THR A 7 -4.64 6.88 -28.98
C THR A 7 -6.16 7.00 -29.18
N ASP A 8 -6.69 6.48 -30.29
CA ASP A 8 -8.15 6.42 -30.50
C ASP A 8 -8.86 5.57 -29.44
N GLU A 9 -8.18 4.52 -28.92
CA GLU A 9 -8.70 3.73 -27.80
C GLU A 9 -8.74 4.53 -26.50
N ASP A 10 -7.74 5.39 -26.24
CA ASP A 10 -7.75 6.31 -25.10
C ASP A 10 -8.91 7.30 -25.16
N VAL A 11 -9.26 7.76 -26.37
CA VAL A 11 -10.41 8.65 -26.60
C VAL A 11 -11.71 7.92 -26.26
N LYS A 12 -11.88 6.69 -26.76
CA LYS A 12 -13.04 5.85 -26.46
C LYS A 12 -13.15 5.59 -24.95
N PHE A 13 -12.04 5.29 -24.29
CA PHE A 13 -12.03 5.05 -22.86
C PHE A 13 -12.38 6.29 -22.04
N ARG A 14 -11.83 7.46 -22.40
CA ARG A 14 -12.18 8.73 -21.74
C ARG A 14 -13.67 9.05 -21.87
N LYS A 15 -14.23 8.88 -23.07
CA LYS A 15 -15.66 9.10 -23.33
C LYS A 15 -16.52 8.13 -22.51
N ALA A 16 -16.15 6.85 -22.46
CA ALA A 16 -16.86 5.87 -21.66
C ALA A 16 -16.84 6.20 -20.14
N LEU A 17 -15.72 6.72 -19.63
CA LEU A 17 -15.61 7.16 -18.23
C LEU A 17 -16.48 8.40 -17.93
N GLU A 18 -16.55 9.34 -18.87
CA GLU A 18 -17.41 10.51 -18.77
C GLU A 18 -18.90 10.13 -18.76
N ASN A 19 -19.30 9.27 -19.69
CA ASN A 19 -20.66 8.72 -19.73
C ASN A 19 -21.02 7.96 -18.44
N MET A 20 -20.09 7.16 -17.91
CA MET A 20 -20.28 6.44 -16.65
C MET A 20 -20.50 7.39 -15.47
N ARG A 21 -19.79 8.54 -15.44
CA ARG A 21 -19.96 9.56 -14.40
C ARG A 21 -21.37 10.14 -14.41
N TYR A 22 -21.97 10.32 -15.58
CA TYR A 22 -23.35 10.84 -15.74
C TYR A 22 -24.41 9.75 -15.83
N LYS A 23 -24.04 8.47 -15.64
CA LYS A 23 -24.93 7.29 -15.78
C LYS A 23 -25.56 7.14 -17.17
N ASP A 24 -24.91 7.67 -18.21
CA ASP A 24 -25.38 7.65 -19.61
C ASP A 24 -24.55 6.69 -20.47
N CYS A 25 -24.27 5.49 -19.96
CA CYS A 25 -23.46 4.49 -20.65
C CYS A 25 -24.19 3.96 -21.89
N THR A 26 -23.57 4.12 -23.06
CA THR A 26 -24.11 3.59 -24.31
C THR A 26 -23.76 2.10 -24.49
N PRO A 27 -24.51 1.35 -25.34
CA PRO A 27 -24.16 -0.03 -25.67
C PRO A 27 -22.73 -0.18 -26.25
N ALA A 28 -22.24 0.84 -26.95
CA ALA A 28 -20.87 0.88 -27.48
C ALA A 28 -19.83 1.00 -26.35
N ASP A 29 -20.11 1.79 -25.30
CA ASP A 29 -19.23 1.92 -24.13
C ASP A 29 -19.14 0.59 -23.38
N ILE A 30 -20.28 -0.09 -23.18
CA ILE A 30 -20.32 -1.40 -22.52
C ILE A 30 -19.55 -2.45 -23.36
N ALA A 31 -19.74 -2.46 -24.68
CA ALA A 31 -19.01 -3.36 -25.57
C ALA A 31 -17.50 -3.12 -25.50
N PHE A 32 -17.07 -1.85 -25.46
CA PHE A 32 -15.67 -1.47 -25.29
C PHE A 32 -15.11 -1.91 -23.92
N LEU A 33 -15.82 -1.67 -22.82
CA LEU A 33 -15.34 -2.09 -21.49
C LEU A 33 -15.22 -3.62 -21.37
N ARG A 34 -16.11 -4.37 -22.04
CA ARG A 34 -16.02 -5.83 -22.09
C ARG A 34 -14.76 -6.33 -22.80
N THR A 35 -14.14 -5.55 -23.68
CA THR A 35 -12.85 -5.95 -24.30
C THR A 35 -11.68 -5.86 -23.33
N ARG A 36 -11.83 -5.13 -22.22
CA ARG A 36 -10.81 -4.95 -21.17
C ARG A 36 -10.94 -5.95 -20.02
N ILE A 37 -11.94 -6.82 -20.06
CA ILE A 37 -12.07 -7.92 -19.10
C ILE A 37 -10.98 -8.94 -19.42
N SER A 38 -10.24 -9.38 -18.40
CA SER A 38 -9.22 -10.41 -18.57
C SER A 38 -9.84 -11.71 -19.06
N SER A 39 -9.16 -12.37 -20.01
CA SER A 39 -9.62 -13.65 -20.55
C SER A 39 -8.45 -14.45 -21.08
N SER A 40 -8.55 -15.78 -21.06
CA SER A 40 -7.54 -16.69 -21.61
C SER A 40 -7.54 -16.79 -23.14
N ILE A 41 -8.26 -15.90 -23.83
CA ILE A 41 -8.40 -15.90 -25.29
C ILE A 41 -7.14 -15.25 -25.92
N PRO A 42 -6.51 -15.88 -26.92
CA PRO A 42 -5.33 -15.32 -27.57
C PRO A 42 -5.62 -13.93 -28.16
N GLY A 43 -4.75 -12.96 -27.89
CA GLY A 43 -4.88 -11.56 -28.33
C GLY A 43 -5.60 -10.64 -27.34
N ARG A 44 -6.04 -11.13 -26.17
CA ARG A 44 -6.53 -10.30 -25.06
C ARG A 44 -5.56 -10.36 -23.88
N SER A 45 -5.51 -9.27 -23.11
CA SER A 45 -4.70 -9.19 -21.88
C SER A 45 -5.21 -10.18 -20.83
N CYS A 46 -4.31 -10.95 -20.25
CA CYS A 46 -4.60 -11.89 -19.18
C CYS A 46 -4.02 -11.39 -17.86
N ILE A 47 -4.74 -11.62 -16.75
CA ILE A 47 -4.23 -11.27 -15.41
C ILE A 47 -3.00 -12.10 -15.00
N LEU A 48 -2.74 -13.20 -15.72
CA LEU A 48 -1.58 -14.06 -15.51
C LEU A 48 -0.33 -13.54 -16.21
N ASP A 49 -0.44 -12.53 -17.08
CA ASP A 49 0.71 -11.96 -17.76
C ASP A 49 1.62 -11.24 -16.76
N ASP A 50 2.94 -11.31 -16.97
CA ASP A 50 3.95 -10.75 -16.07
C ASP A 50 3.77 -9.24 -15.84
N GLU A 51 3.19 -8.53 -16.81
CA GLU A 51 2.89 -7.09 -16.72
C GLU A 51 1.92 -6.75 -15.58
N PHE A 52 1.05 -7.68 -15.19
CA PHE A 52 0.05 -7.47 -14.12
C PHE A 52 0.48 -8.06 -12.77
N ARG A 53 1.67 -8.65 -12.69
CA ARG A 53 2.07 -9.48 -11.55
C ARG A 53 2.17 -8.73 -10.22
N ASP A 54 2.68 -7.49 -10.26
CA ASP A 54 2.93 -6.63 -9.10
C ASP A 54 2.18 -5.28 -9.18
N VAL A 55 1.08 -5.25 -9.95
CA VAL A 55 0.25 -4.05 -10.15
C VAL A 55 -0.74 -3.89 -8.98
N PRO A 56 -1.02 -2.66 -8.53
CA PRO A 56 -2.02 -2.43 -7.49
C PRO A 56 -3.42 -2.91 -7.90
N ILE A 57 -4.05 -3.70 -7.02
CA ILE A 57 -5.41 -4.20 -7.20
C ILE A 57 -6.37 -3.33 -6.40
N ILE A 58 -7.42 -2.83 -7.06
CA ILE A 58 -8.49 -2.05 -6.44
C ILE A 58 -9.64 -2.99 -6.08
N THR A 59 -10.03 -3.01 -4.80
CA THR A 59 -11.16 -3.80 -4.29
C THR A 59 -12.25 -2.92 -3.72
N ALA A 60 -13.46 -3.48 -3.62
CA ALA A 60 -14.59 -2.79 -3.01
C ALA A 60 -14.47 -2.65 -1.47
N LEU A 61 -13.84 -3.62 -0.80
CA LEU A 61 -13.71 -3.67 0.65
C LEU A 61 -12.24 -3.71 1.08
N ASN A 62 -11.94 -3.07 2.21
CA ASN A 62 -10.59 -3.05 2.80
C ASN A 62 -10.13 -4.45 3.24
N ILE A 63 -11.03 -5.30 3.74
CA ILE A 63 -10.70 -6.67 4.14
C ILE A 63 -10.17 -7.51 2.97
N HIS A 64 -10.73 -7.33 1.77
CA HIS A 64 -10.25 -8.01 0.56
C HIS A 64 -8.88 -7.50 0.14
N LYS A 65 -8.66 -6.17 0.22
CA LYS A 65 -7.35 -5.57 -0.05
C LYS A 65 -6.29 -6.11 0.92
N ASP A 66 -6.61 -6.20 2.21
CA ASP A 66 -5.68 -6.71 3.23
C ASP A 66 -5.37 -8.21 3.00
N ALA A 67 -6.37 -9.02 2.65
CA ALA A 67 -6.18 -10.43 2.30
C ALA A 67 -5.31 -10.62 1.05
N ILE A 68 -5.60 -9.88 -0.02
CA ILE A 68 -4.83 -9.92 -1.28
C ILE A 68 -3.39 -9.47 -1.03
N ASN A 69 -3.18 -8.39 -0.27
CA ASN A 69 -1.84 -7.92 0.06
C ASN A 69 -1.07 -8.93 0.91
N THR A 70 -1.73 -9.63 1.83
CA THR A 70 -1.09 -10.67 2.65
C THR A 70 -0.60 -11.84 1.80
N ILE A 71 -1.46 -12.33 0.89
CA ILE A 71 -1.09 -13.38 -0.07
C ILE A 71 0.02 -12.88 -1.01
N GLY A 72 -0.10 -11.64 -1.49
CA GLY A 72 0.90 -11.00 -2.35
C GLY A 72 2.27 -10.89 -1.70
N CYS A 73 2.35 -10.51 -0.42
CA CYS A 73 3.61 -10.44 0.32
C CYS A 73 4.29 -11.81 0.40
N GLN A 74 3.54 -12.87 0.74
CA GLN A 74 4.05 -14.23 0.84
C GLN A 74 4.53 -14.77 -0.50
N ARG A 75 3.75 -14.52 -1.56
CA ARG A 75 4.07 -14.89 -2.93
C ARG A 75 5.37 -14.21 -3.38
N PHE A 76 5.44 -12.89 -3.21
CA PHE A 76 6.60 -12.09 -3.60
C PHE A 76 7.88 -12.55 -2.90
N SER A 77 7.83 -12.80 -1.58
CA SER A 77 8.99 -13.31 -0.85
C SER A 77 9.48 -14.66 -1.37
N THR A 78 8.54 -15.54 -1.77
CA THR A 78 8.87 -16.86 -2.29
C THR A 78 9.49 -16.77 -3.68
N GLU A 79 8.90 -15.98 -4.58
CA GLU A 79 9.37 -15.80 -5.95
C GLU A 79 10.75 -15.13 -6.02
N THR A 80 10.97 -14.12 -5.17
CA THR A 80 12.25 -13.38 -5.13
C THR A 80 13.29 -14.02 -4.22
N SER A 81 12.97 -15.13 -3.56
CA SER A 81 13.81 -15.80 -2.55
C SER A 81 14.27 -14.84 -1.44
N GLN A 82 13.44 -13.86 -1.09
CA GLN A 82 13.72 -12.86 -0.06
C GLN A 82 13.09 -13.28 1.27
N LYS A 83 13.74 -12.94 2.39
CA LYS A 83 13.18 -13.19 3.72
C LYS A 83 12.08 -12.17 4.04
N LEU A 84 10.88 -12.66 4.31
CA LEU A 84 9.80 -11.84 4.85
C LEU A 84 10.09 -11.49 6.32
N THR A 85 10.21 -10.19 6.61
CA THR A 85 10.47 -9.68 7.96
C THR A 85 9.22 -9.02 8.52
N HIS A 86 8.87 -9.35 9.77
CA HIS A 86 7.69 -8.82 10.46
C HIS A 86 8.11 -7.76 11.48
N PHE A 87 7.49 -6.59 11.37
CA PHE A 87 7.63 -5.48 12.30
C PHE A 87 6.34 -5.30 13.08
N PHE A 88 6.47 -5.02 14.38
CA PHE A 88 5.35 -4.89 15.29
C PHE A 88 5.14 -3.44 15.69
N SER A 89 3.88 -3.03 15.85
CA SER A 89 3.52 -1.73 16.41
C SER A 89 3.80 -1.67 17.91
N GLU A 90 4.07 -0.46 18.40
CA GLU A 90 4.04 -0.14 19.82
C GLU A 90 2.82 0.72 20.10
N ASP A 91 1.86 0.14 20.82
CA ASP A 91 0.59 0.79 21.11
C ASP A 91 0.55 1.26 22.57
N SER A 92 0.03 2.47 22.78
CA SER A 92 -0.16 3.06 24.10
C SER A 92 -1.63 3.45 24.29
N ILE A 93 -2.23 3.10 25.43
CA ILE A 93 -3.58 3.52 25.79
C ILE A 93 -3.51 4.96 26.30
N HIS A 94 -4.34 5.84 25.72
CA HIS A 94 -4.53 7.19 26.23
C HIS A 94 -5.94 7.33 26.81
N CYS A 95 -6.05 7.22 28.12
CA CYS A 95 -7.25 7.59 28.87
C CYS A 95 -7.03 8.97 29.50
N LYS A 96 -8.05 9.82 29.49
CA LYS A 96 -7.99 11.14 30.16
C LYS A 96 -8.05 11.04 31.70
N SER A 97 -8.15 9.83 32.27
CA SER A 97 -8.12 9.62 33.71
C SER A 97 -6.69 9.44 34.22
N GLU A 98 -6.46 9.77 35.49
CA GLU A 98 -5.18 9.60 36.20
C GLU A 98 -4.69 8.14 36.27
N TYR A 99 -5.56 7.17 35.91
CA TYR A 99 -5.20 5.77 35.79
C TYR A 99 -4.92 5.45 34.33
N VAL A 100 -3.64 5.37 33.96
CA VAL A 100 -3.21 4.86 32.66
C VAL A 100 -3.13 3.33 32.77
N PRO A 101 -4.13 2.57 32.29
CA PRO A 101 -3.98 1.12 32.26
C PRO A 101 -2.80 0.77 31.36
N THR A 102 -1.81 0.10 31.92
CA THR A 102 -0.72 -0.50 31.14
C THR A 102 -1.32 -1.53 30.21
N LEU A 103 -1.09 -1.38 28.90
CA LEU A 103 -1.54 -2.36 27.92
C LEU A 103 -0.93 -3.73 28.26
N THR A 104 -1.76 -4.74 28.50
CA THR A 104 -1.26 -6.10 28.81
C THR A 104 -0.70 -6.75 27.54
N ASP A 105 0.24 -7.69 27.70
CA ASP A 105 0.82 -8.44 26.56
C ASP A 105 -0.24 -9.20 25.77
N SER A 106 -1.31 -9.65 26.43
CA SER A 106 -2.44 -10.33 25.81
C SER A 106 -3.20 -9.43 24.84
N ILE A 107 -3.48 -8.18 25.23
CA ILE A 107 -4.19 -7.22 24.38
C ILE A 107 -3.29 -6.75 23.24
N GLN A 108 -2.00 -6.49 23.50
CA GLN A 108 -1.05 -6.13 22.45
C GLN A 108 -0.93 -7.23 21.39
N SER A 109 -0.89 -8.50 21.82
CA SER A 109 -0.88 -9.65 20.91
C SER A 109 -2.16 -9.76 20.09
N LEU A 110 -3.31 -9.40 20.67
CA LEU A 110 -4.58 -9.33 19.95
C LEU A 110 -4.57 -8.22 18.89
N LEU A 111 -4.02 -7.04 19.22
CA LEU A 111 -3.90 -5.91 18.30
C LEU A 111 -2.98 -6.22 17.12
N TRP A 112 -1.87 -6.94 17.34
CA TRP A 112 -0.96 -7.36 16.26
C TRP A 112 -1.59 -8.35 15.27
N ASN A 113 -2.57 -9.14 15.73
CA ASN A 113 -3.27 -10.13 14.91
C ASN A 113 -4.62 -9.63 14.37
N ALA A 114 -5.05 -8.44 14.78
CA ALA A 114 -6.28 -7.84 14.28
C ALA A 114 -6.15 -7.50 12.77
N PRO A 115 -7.22 -7.65 11.98
CA PRO A 115 -7.25 -7.18 10.60
C PRO A 115 -6.91 -5.69 10.53
N HIS A 116 -6.17 -5.28 9.49
CA HIS A 116 -5.77 -3.89 9.35
C HIS A 116 -7.00 -2.99 9.21
N SER A 117 -8.06 -3.47 8.55
CA SER A 117 -9.35 -2.81 8.43
C SER A 117 -10.10 -2.57 9.75
N SER A 118 -9.70 -3.19 10.85
CA SER A 118 -10.37 -3.02 12.15
C SER A 118 -9.99 -1.72 12.87
N SER A 119 -8.91 -1.06 12.46
CA SER A 119 -8.55 0.26 12.99
C SER A 119 -9.15 1.37 12.12
N ALA A 120 -9.53 2.50 12.74
CA ALA A 120 -10.13 3.63 12.04
C ALA A 120 -9.28 4.15 10.85
N ASP A 121 -7.96 4.11 10.99
CA ASP A 121 -7.02 4.54 9.95
C ASP A 121 -6.55 3.42 9.00
N ASN A 122 -7.05 2.21 9.20
CA ASN A 122 -6.61 0.99 8.51
C ASN A 122 -5.10 0.75 8.66
N LEU A 123 -4.58 0.99 9.86
CA LEU A 123 -3.19 0.77 10.23
C LEU A 123 -2.98 -0.68 10.68
N PRO A 124 -1.91 -1.33 10.20
CA PRO A 124 -1.58 -2.68 10.62
C PRO A 124 -0.86 -2.69 11.98
N GLY A 125 -1.27 -3.57 12.89
CA GLY A 125 -0.47 -3.87 14.09
C GLY A 125 0.81 -4.66 13.80
N LYS A 126 0.81 -5.41 12.69
CA LYS A 126 1.98 -6.14 12.17
C LYS A 126 2.21 -5.80 10.70
N LEU A 127 3.36 -5.21 10.40
CA LEU A 127 3.78 -4.88 9.04
C LEU A 127 4.80 -5.91 8.55
N SER A 128 4.52 -6.54 7.41
CA SER A 128 5.42 -7.53 6.80
C SER A 128 6.08 -6.91 5.58
N LEU A 129 7.42 -6.91 5.52
CA LEU A 129 8.18 -6.35 4.41
C LEU A 129 9.26 -7.31 3.92
N CYS A 130 9.60 -7.20 2.64
CA CYS A 130 10.78 -7.82 2.05
C CYS A 130 11.47 -6.82 1.11
N LEU A 131 12.75 -7.08 0.82
CA LEU A 131 13.54 -6.24 -0.09
C LEU A 131 12.98 -6.34 -1.52
N GLY A 132 12.93 -5.21 -2.23
CA GLY A 132 12.39 -5.14 -3.58
C GLY A 132 10.85 -5.07 -3.65
N MET A 133 10.15 -5.15 -2.53
CA MET A 133 8.68 -5.17 -2.54
C MET A 133 8.09 -3.80 -2.92
N PRO A 134 7.05 -3.74 -3.77
CA PRO A 134 6.31 -2.51 -4.02
C PRO A 134 5.48 -2.14 -2.79
N VAL A 135 5.53 -0.86 -2.41
CA VAL A 135 4.81 -0.30 -1.27
C VAL A 135 4.19 1.04 -1.63
N MET A 136 3.12 1.42 -0.93
CA MET A 136 2.46 2.71 -1.11
C MET A 136 2.61 3.58 0.14
N ILE A 137 3.03 4.82 -0.07
CA ILE A 137 3.27 5.78 1.01
C ILE A 137 1.93 6.30 1.54
N ARG A 138 1.70 6.22 2.84
CA ARG A 138 0.42 6.62 3.48
C ARG A 138 0.46 7.99 4.14
N ASN A 139 1.65 8.48 4.50
CA ASN A 139 1.83 9.75 5.20
C ASN A 139 2.69 10.73 4.39
N ASN A 140 2.39 12.01 4.53
CA ASN A 140 3.19 13.10 3.96
C ASN A 140 4.34 13.40 4.92
N GLY A 141 5.43 12.62 4.84
CA GLY A 141 6.58 12.79 5.75
C GLY A 141 7.67 13.72 5.24
N ALA A 142 7.85 13.82 3.92
CA ALA A 142 8.90 14.62 3.32
C ALA A 142 8.41 15.21 1.98
N THR A 143 7.46 16.14 2.07
CA THR A 143 6.88 16.84 0.91
C THR A 143 7.93 17.61 0.12
N GLU A 144 8.96 18.13 0.80
CA GLU A 144 10.12 18.80 0.21
C GLU A 144 10.95 17.89 -0.70
N LEU A 145 11.00 16.59 -0.39
CA LEU A 145 11.64 15.56 -1.22
C LEU A 145 10.67 14.93 -2.23
N CYS A 146 9.53 15.60 -2.47
CA CYS A 146 8.42 15.12 -3.28
C CYS A 146 7.91 13.74 -2.85
N ILE A 147 8.03 13.38 -1.56
CA ILE A 147 7.49 12.17 -0.95
C ILE A 147 6.11 12.47 -0.38
N THR A 148 5.08 12.00 -1.07
CA THR A 148 3.67 12.29 -0.75
C THR A 148 2.85 11.01 -0.59
N LYS A 149 1.76 11.12 0.14
CA LYS A 149 0.72 10.10 0.28
C LYS A 149 0.23 9.66 -1.10
N GLY A 150 0.04 8.35 -1.27
CA GLY A 150 -0.44 7.71 -2.49
C GLY A 150 0.65 7.41 -3.52
N GLN A 151 1.91 7.76 -3.25
CA GLN A 151 3.00 7.41 -4.16
C GLN A 151 3.43 5.95 -3.98
N GLU A 152 3.67 5.28 -5.11
CA GLU A 152 4.33 3.97 -5.17
C GLU A 152 5.83 4.12 -4.98
N ALA A 153 6.42 3.15 -4.27
CA ALA A 153 7.85 3.04 -4.06
C ALA A 153 8.25 1.57 -3.92
N THR A 154 9.56 1.31 -3.98
CA THR A 154 10.12 -0.03 -3.83
C THR A 154 10.98 -0.07 -2.57
N VAL A 155 10.83 -1.11 -1.74
CA VAL A 155 11.64 -1.26 -0.52
C VAL A 155 13.09 -1.55 -0.90
N TYR A 156 14.02 -0.71 -0.43
CA TYR A 156 15.46 -0.87 -0.63
C TYR A 156 16.16 -1.45 0.60
N GLY A 157 15.68 -1.11 1.80
CA GLY A 157 16.22 -1.58 3.06
C GLY A 157 15.51 -0.93 4.24
N TRP A 158 15.95 -1.24 5.46
CA TRP A 158 15.39 -0.65 6.68
C TRP A 158 16.39 -0.69 7.83
N GLN A 159 16.18 0.19 8.81
CA GLN A 159 16.74 0.12 10.15
C GLN A 159 15.69 -0.35 11.13
N THR A 160 16.13 -1.13 12.11
CA THR A 160 15.26 -1.75 13.11
C THR A 160 15.63 -1.29 14.49
N ASP A 161 14.63 -1.12 15.33
CA ASP A 161 14.80 -0.86 16.76
C ASP A 161 14.11 -1.95 17.59
N LYS A 162 14.44 -2.04 18.87
CA LYS A 162 13.79 -2.92 19.83
C LYS A 162 12.73 -2.15 20.61
N GLY A 163 11.49 -2.63 20.56
CA GLY A 163 10.40 -2.04 21.35
C GLY A 163 10.48 -2.36 22.83
N SER A 164 9.61 -1.70 23.60
CA SER A 164 9.53 -1.84 25.06
C SER A 164 9.33 -3.28 25.56
N ARG A 165 8.79 -4.16 24.72
CA ARG A 165 8.54 -5.58 25.01
C ARG A 165 9.51 -6.52 24.28
N GLY A 166 10.61 -5.99 23.74
CA GLY A 166 11.62 -6.74 22.98
C GLY A 166 11.19 -7.14 21.56
N GLN A 167 10.07 -6.60 21.07
CA GLN A 167 9.57 -6.82 19.71
C GLN A 167 10.41 -6.05 18.68
N LEU A 168 10.52 -6.61 17.47
CA LEU A 168 11.22 -5.96 16.36
C LEU A 168 10.35 -4.83 15.80
N MET A 169 10.85 -3.60 15.86
CA MET A 169 10.16 -2.41 15.35
C MET A 169 10.89 -1.81 14.16
N LEU A 170 10.12 -1.19 13.27
CA LEU A 170 10.67 -0.48 12.11
C LEU A 170 11.00 0.96 12.52
N GLU A 171 12.29 1.32 12.46
CA GLU A 171 12.75 2.67 12.79
C GLU A 171 12.83 3.56 11.55
N THR A 172 13.46 3.10 10.47
CA THR A 172 13.56 3.88 9.24
C THR A 172 13.44 2.95 8.04
N LEU A 173 12.56 3.27 7.10
CA LEU A 173 12.40 2.54 5.85
C LEU A 173 13.14 3.27 4.73
N PHE A 174 14.09 2.60 4.10
CA PHE A 174 14.72 3.10 2.89
C PHE A 174 13.94 2.62 1.68
N ILE A 175 13.47 3.59 0.89
CA ILE A 175 12.73 3.32 -0.32
C ILE A 175 13.49 3.86 -1.54
N SER A 176 13.41 3.10 -2.63
CA SER A 176 13.79 3.53 -3.96
C SER A 176 12.54 3.99 -4.70
N LYS A 177 12.61 5.12 -5.38
CA LYS A 177 11.54 5.61 -6.25
C LYS A 177 11.90 5.35 -7.70
N LEU A 178 10.96 4.75 -8.43
CA LEU A 178 10.93 4.86 -9.89
C LEU A 178 10.53 6.30 -10.24
N TRP A 179 11.52 7.17 -10.47
CA TRP A 179 11.28 8.45 -11.11
C TRP A 179 10.71 8.21 -12.51
N LYS A 180 9.38 8.22 -12.64
CA LYS A 180 8.73 8.50 -13.93
C LYS A 180 8.57 10.01 -14.16
N CYS A 181 9.48 10.82 -13.61
CA CYS A 181 9.63 12.24 -13.96
C CYS A 181 10.88 12.38 -14.84
N TRP A 182 10.67 12.42 -16.16
CA TRP A 182 11.73 12.69 -17.11
C TRP A 182 12.03 14.19 -17.07
N THR A 183 12.93 14.57 -16.17
CA THR A 183 13.82 15.69 -16.44
C THR A 183 15.19 15.05 -16.59
N ILE A 184 15.64 14.86 -17.83
CA ILE A 184 17.01 14.45 -18.11
C ILE A 184 17.89 15.64 -17.68
N LEU A 185 18.34 15.61 -16.44
CA LEU A 185 19.62 16.20 -16.07
C LEU A 185 20.62 15.05 -16.10
N PRO A 186 21.65 15.10 -16.96
CA PRO A 186 22.63 14.03 -17.04
C PRO A 186 23.32 13.87 -15.67
N GLY A 187 23.23 12.67 -15.10
CA GLY A 187 24.07 12.26 -13.96
C GLY A 187 23.43 12.19 -12.57
N ARG A 188 22.11 12.05 -12.38
CA ARG A 188 21.53 11.92 -11.03
C ARG A 188 21.14 10.48 -10.67
N ALA A 189 21.90 9.91 -9.73
CA ALA A 189 21.71 8.59 -9.15
C ALA A 189 20.32 8.39 -8.53
N THR A 190 19.88 7.14 -8.47
CA THR A 190 18.72 6.67 -7.71
C THR A 190 18.70 7.33 -6.33
N LEU A 191 17.70 8.16 -6.04
CA LEU A 191 17.54 8.71 -4.70
C LEU A 191 17.04 7.60 -3.78
N VAL A 192 17.93 7.10 -2.93
CA VAL A 192 17.59 6.34 -1.73
C VAL A 192 17.42 7.35 -0.60
N GLY A 193 16.19 7.53 -0.13
CA GLY A 193 15.87 8.46 0.95
C GLY A 193 15.48 7.69 2.22
N PRO A 194 16.00 8.06 3.41
CA PRO A 194 15.45 7.56 4.66
C PRO A 194 14.03 8.07 4.82
N PHE A 195 13.08 7.15 5.04
CA PHE A 195 11.75 7.48 5.52
C PHE A 195 11.67 7.06 6.99
N PRO A 196 11.94 7.97 7.93
CA PRO A 196 11.89 7.64 9.35
C PRO A 196 10.47 7.20 9.72
N SER A 197 10.40 6.27 10.67
CA SER A 197 9.15 5.88 11.29
C SER A 197 8.60 7.13 11.96
N GLN A 198 7.43 7.54 11.48
CA GLN A 198 6.71 8.59 12.16
C GLN A 198 5.93 7.91 13.27
N ALA A 199 6.29 8.20 14.51
CA ALA A 199 5.44 7.96 15.68
C ALA A 199 4.15 8.79 15.51
N ALA A 200 3.24 8.31 14.69
CA ALA A 200 1.91 8.88 14.59
C ALA A 200 1.15 8.45 15.85
N ARG A 201 1.23 9.29 16.90
CA ARG A 201 0.42 9.13 18.11
C ARG A 201 -1.04 9.21 17.70
N LYS A 202 -1.73 8.07 17.65
CA LYS A 202 -3.13 8.02 17.27
C LYS A 202 -3.89 7.12 18.21
N ALA A 203 -4.99 7.65 18.74
CA ALA A 203 -5.86 6.92 19.65
C ALA A 203 -6.56 5.80 18.87
N CYS A 204 -6.18 4.55 19.15
CA CYS A 204 -7.00 3.40 18.80
C CYS A 204 -8.25 3.43 19.69
N HIS A 205 -9.36 3.94 19.16
CA HIS A 205 -10.66 3.78 19.79
C HIS A 205 -11.11 2.32 19.59
N LEU A 206 -10.82 1.45 20.57
CA LEU A 206 -11.57 0.21 20.69
C LEU A 206 -13.02 0.57 21.04
N PRO A 207 -14.03 0.08 20.29
CA PRO A 207 -15.40 0.12 20.78
C PRO A 207 -15.46 -0.80 22.00
N VAL A 208 -15.60 -0.20 23.18
CA VAL A 208 -16.03 -0.92 24.37
C VAL A 208 -17.50 -1.29 24.10
N LEU A 209 -17.74 -2.54 23.75
CA LEU A 209 -19.07 -3.13 23.82
C LEU A 209 -19.42 -3.19 25.31
N CYS A 210 -20.22 -2.24 25.77
CA CYS A 210 -21.07 -2.42 26.95
C CYS A 210 -22.37 -3.11 26.51
#